data_AF-A0A0V8SK92-F1
#
_entry.id   AF-A0A0V8SK92-F1
#
_cell.length_a   1.000
_cell.length_b   1.000
_cell.length_c   1.000
_cell.angle_alpha   90.00
_cell.angle_beta   90.00
_cell.angle_gamma   90.00
#
_symmetry.space_group_name_H-M   'P 1'
#
loop_
_entity.id
_entity.type
_entity.pdbx_description
1 polymer ?
#
loop_
_entity_poly.entity_id
_entity_poly.type
_entity_poly.pdbx_seq_one_letter_code
_entity_poly.pdbx_strand_id
1 'polypeptide(L)'
;MSPEERALDPRTIARASLAAGRNSSLWWTLGGIGAAVGAAFVRDAVAGVLVLAALLVVYGVVRAVGAPPGPAAVAVRSKALDVTILLGCAVALVTLAAVLPTA
;
A
#
# COMPACT_ATOMS: atom_id res chain seq x y z
N MET A 1 -2.58 -21.18 -32.71
CA MET A 1 -2.95 -20.05 -31.83
C MET A 1 -3.30 -20.67 -30.49
N SER A 2 -2.53 -20.39 -29.42
CA SER A 2 -2.74 -21.05 -28.12
C SER A 2 -4.04 -20.55 -27.48
N PRO A 3 -4.71 -21.36 -26.62
CA PRO A 3 -5.95 -20.99 -25.92
C PRO A 3 -5.85 -19.78 -24.96
N GLU A 4 -4.67 -19.17 -24.83
CA GLU A 4 -4.37 -18.09 -23.89
C GLU A 4 -4.87 -16.71 -24.36
N GLU A 5 -5.10 -16.52 -25.67
CA GLU A 5 -5.78 -15.33 -26.22
C GLU A 5 -7.30 -15.49 -26.20
N ARG A 6 -7.86 -15.95 -25.09
CA ARG A 6 -9.27 -15.77 -24.82
C ARG A 6 -9.48 -14.28 -24.55
N ALA A 7 -9.66 -13.51 -25.62
CA ALA A 7 -9.90 -12.07 -25.58
C ALA A 7 -10.94 -11.79 -24.48
N LEU A 8 -10.48 -11.30 -23.32
CA LEU A 8 -11.38 -10.87 -22.26
C LEU A 8 -12.25 -9.79 -22.89
N ASP A 9 -13.57 -9.98 -22.85
CA ASP A 9 -14.52 -8.97 -23.32
C ASP A 9 -14.13 -7.61 -22.71
N PRO A 10 -13.85 -6.58 -23.52
CA PRO A 10 -13.46 -5.25 -23.04
C PRO A 10 -14.42 -4.69 -21.98
N ARG A 11 -15.70 -5.06 -22.06
CA ARG A 11 -16.72 -4.66 -21.07
C ARG A 11 -16.49 -5.31 -19.70
N THR A 12 -15.97 -6.53 -19.68
CA THR A 12 -15.62 -7.25 -18.44
C THR A 12 -14.44 -6.59 -17.74
N ILE A 13 -13.41 -6.19 -18.51
CA ILE A 13 -12.26 -5.44 -17.99
C ILE A 13 -12.72 -4.08 -17.44
N ALA A 14 -13.53 -3.34 -18.19
CA ALA A 14 -14.04 -2.04 -17.76
C ALA A 14 -14.88 -2.14 -16.46
N ARG A 15 -15.73 -3.16 -16.34
CA ARG A 15 -16.49 -3.43 -15.10
C ARG A 15 -15.59 -3.79 -13.93
N ALA A 16 -14.54 -4.58 -14.16
CA ALA A 16 -13.56 -4.92 -13.12
C ALA A 16 -12.78 -3.68 -12.64
N SER A 17 -12.36 -2.80 -13.55
CA SER A 17 -11.70 -1.53 -13.20
C SER A 17 -12.62 -0.59 -12.43
N LEU A 18 -13.90 -0.48 -12.81
CA LEU A 18 -14.90 0.31 -12.08
C LEU A 18 -15.19 -0.27 -10.69
N ALA A 19 -15.25 -1.59 -10.56
CA ALA A 19 -15.40 -2.27 -9.28
C ALA A 19 -14.15 -2.07 -8.40
N ALA A 20 -12.95 -2.09 -9.00
CA ALA A 20 -11.71 -1.79 -8.29
C ALA A 20 -11.71 -0.35 -7.74
N GLY A 21 -12.17 0.64 -8.51
CA GLY A 21 -12.33 2.03 -8.03
C GLY A 21 -13.30 2.20 -6.85
N ARG A 22 -14.21 1.24 -6.63
CA ARG A 22 -15.11 1.21 -5.47
C ARG A 22 -14.51 0.48 -4.26
N ASN A 23 -13.28 -0.03 -4.36
CA ASN A 23 -12.65 -0.73 -3.27
C ASN A 23 -12.19 0.27 -2.20
N SER A 24 -12.83 0.23 -1.03
CA SER A 24 -12.55 1.12 0.09
C SER A 24 -11.09 1.07 0.54
N SER A 25 -10.41 -0.08 0.39
CA SER A 25 -8.99 -0.19 0.75
C SER A 25 -8.10 0.75 -0.07
N LEU A 26 -8.42 1.01 -1.34
CA LEU A 26 -7.65 1.96 -2.17
C LEU A 26 -7.81 3.39 -1.67
N TRP A 27 -9.02 3.78 -1.27
CA TRP A 27 -9.29 5.11 -0.74
C TRP A 27 -8.63 5.34 0.63
N TRP A 28 -8.68 4.34 1.51
CA TRP A 28 -7.92 4.37 2.76
C TRP A 28 -6.43 4.46 2.51
N THR A 29 -5.92 3.71 1.52
CA THR A 29 -4.50 3.75 1.19
C THR A 29 -4.06 5.10 0.65
N LEU A 30 -4.82 5.65 -0.29
CA LEU A 30 -4.56 6.97 -0.85
C LEU A 30 -4.66 8.07 0.21
N GLY A 31 -5.67 8.01 1.08
CA GLY A 31 -5.84 8.95 2.18
C GLY A 31 -4.67 8.91 3.17
N GLY A 32 -4.19 7.73 3.53
CA GLY A 32 -3.02 7.57 4.40
C GLY A 32 -1.73 8.11 3.78
N ILE A 33 -1.51 7.88 2.48
CA ILE A 33 -0.37 8.46 1.75
C ILE A 33 -0.49 9.99 1.71
N GLY A 34 -1.69 10.51 1.44
CA GLY A 34 -1.96 11.95 1.48
C GLY A 34 -1.68 12.56 2.86
N ALA A 35 -2.02 11.87 3.95
CA ALA A 35 -1.71 12.31 5.30
C ALA A 35 -0.19 12.32 5.58
N ALA A 36 0.55 11.32 5.09
CA ALA A 36 2.02 11.30 5.20
C ALA A 36 2.67 12.47 4.44
N VAL A 37 2.20 12.74 3.22
CA VAL A 37 2.64 13.90 2.43
C VAL A 37 2.30 15.20 3.17
N GLY A 38 1.08 15.32 3.69
CA GLY A 38 0.67 16.49 4.48
C GLY A 38 1.56 16.72 5.70
N ALA A 39 1.89 15.67 6.44
CA ALA A 39 2.82 15.75 7.58
C ALA A 39 4.21 16.25 7.17
N ALA A 40 4.68 15.86 5.98
CA ALA A 40 5.95 16.33 5.43
C ALA A 40 5.96 17.86 5.20
N PHE A 41 4.85 18.41 4.70
CA PHE A 41 4.70 19.85 4.45
C PHE A 41 4.40 20.66 5.71
N VAL A 42 3.67 20.09 6.67
CA VAL A 42 3.25 20.79 7.90
C VAL A 42 4.40 20.90 8.90
N ARG A 43 5.25 19.88 9.00
CA ARG A 43 6.34 19.84 9.98
C ARG A 43 7.70 19.76 9.31
N ASP A 44 8.03 18.60 8.75
CA ASP A 44 9.30 18.32 8.09
C ASP A 44 9.26 16.93 7.43
N ALA A 45 10.26 16.62 6.60
CA ALA A 45 10.38 15.35 5.91
C ALA A 45 10.42 14.14 6.87
N VAL A 46 11.01 14.28 8.06
CA VAL A 46 11.13 13.19 9.04
C VAL A 46 9.74 12.80 9.54
N ALA A 47 8.88 13.76 9.88
CA ALA A 47 7.50 13.49 10.27
C ALA A 47 6.71 12.80 9.16
N GLY A 48 6.84 13.26 7.91
CA GLY A 48 6.20 12.61 6.76
C GLY A 48 6.64 11.15 6.60
N VAL A 49 7.94 10.88 6.72
CA VAL A 49 8.52 9.53 6.66
C VAL A 49 8.01 8.64 7.80
N LEU A 50 7.94 9.16 9.03
CA LEU A 50 7.45 8.39 10.17
C LEU A 50 5.97 8.04 10.05
N VAL A 51 5.14 8.96 9.53
CA VAL A 51 3.73 8.68 9.25
C VAL A 51 3.59 7.61 8.16
N LEU A 52 4.39 7.70 7.09
CA LEU A 52 4.42 6.67 6.05
C LEU A 52 4.86 5.31 6.61
N ALA A 53 5.91 5.27 7.44
CA ALA A 53 6.39 4.04 8.06
C ALA A 53 5.32 3.41 8.95
N ALA A 54 4.63 4.21 9.78
CA ALA A 54 3.51 3.74 10.60
C ALA A 54 2.38 3.15 9.73
N LEU A 55 2.07 3.80 8.61
CA LEU A 55 1.07 3.32 7.67
C LEU A 55 1.44 1.96 7.06
N LEU A 56 2.70 1.77 6.68
CA LEU A 56 3.20 0.48 6.19
C LEU A 56 3.13 -0.62 7.26
N VAL A 57 3.38 -0.31 8.53
CA VAL A 57 3.18 -1.26 9.64
C VAL A 57 1.71 -1.66 9.74
N VAL A 58 0.79 -0.69 9.70
CA VAL A 58 -0.66 -0.99 9.73
C VAL A 58 -1.05 -1.90 8.57
N TYR A 59 -0.58 -1.64 7.35
CA TYR A 59 -0.84 -2.50 6.21
C TYR A 59 -0.23 -3.89 6.36
N GLY A 60 1.00 -3.99 6.87
CA GLY A 60 1.65 -5.26 7.16
C GLY A 60 0.85 -6.07 8.17
N VAL A 61 0.36 -5.44 9.25
CA VAL A 61 -0.48 -6.09 10.27
C VAL A 61 -1.81 -6.53 9.68
N VAL A 62 -2.54 -5.65 8.99
CA VAL A 62 -3.81 -5.99 8.34
C VAL A 62 -3.62 -7.15 7.36
N ARG A 63 -2.53 -7.15 6.58
CA ARG A 63 -2.21 -8.24 5.67
C ARG A 63 -1.83 -9.52 6.41
N ALA A 64 -1.14 -9.43 7.54
CA ALA A 64 -0.71 -10.57 8.35
C ALA A 64 -1.88 -11.26 9.09
N VAL A 65 -2.88 -10.50 9.54
CA VAL A 65 -4.02 -11.06 10.31
C VAL A 65 -5.28 -11.29 9.46
N GLY A 66 -5.41 -10.59 8.33
CA GLY A 66 -6.57 -10.68 7.45
C GLY A 66 -6.75 -12.05 6.79
N ALA A 67 -8.00 -12.51 6.71
CA ALA A 67 -8.38 -13.70 5.96
C ALA A 67 -8.41 -13.42 4.44
N PRO A 68 -8.15 -14.42 3.58
CA PRO A 68 -8.35 -14.28 2.14
C PRO A 68 -9.84 -14.10 1.78
N PRO A 69 -10.17 -13.30 0.76
CA PRO A 69 -9.30 -12.39 0.02
C PRO A 69 -9.01 -11.11 0.84
N GLY A 70 -7.73 -10.83 1.10
CA GLY A 70 -7.30 -9.65 1.86
C GLY A 70 -7.52 -8.33 1.09
N PRO A 71 -7.26 -7.16 1.71
CA PRO A 71 -7.50 -5.88 1.06
C PRO A 71 -6.69 -5.74 -0.24
N ALA A 72 -7.37 -5.38 -1.33
CA ALA A 72 -6.78 -5.38 -2.67
C ALA A 72 -5.58 -4.42 -2.80
N ALA A 73 -5.59 -3.32 -2.04
CA ALA A 73 -4.50 -2.34 -2.05
C ALA A 73 -3.14 -2.92 -1.60
N VAL A 74 -3.13 -4.01 -0.83
CA VAL A 74 -1.92 -4.57 -0.19
C VAL A 74 -1.75 -6.06 -0.45
N ALA A 75 -2.55 -6.64 -1.34
CA ALA A 75 -2.53 -8.04 -1.71
C ALA A 75 -2.06 -8.17 -3.16
N VAL A 76 -0.75 -8.42 -3.36
CA VAL A 76 -0.16 -8.48 -4.71
C VAL A 76 0.17 -9.91 -5.11
N ARG A 77 0.82 -10.68 -4.22
CA ARG A 77 1.25 -12.05 -4.53
C ARG A 77 0.98 -13.00 -3.37
N SER A 78 1.97 -13.22 -2.51
CA SER A 78 1.82 -14.08 -1.34
C SER A 78 1.75 -13.24 -0.07
N LYS A 79 0.95 -13.69 0.91
CA LYS A 79 0.79 -13.04 2.20
C LYS A 79 2.14 -12.79 2.89
N ALA A 80 3.02 -13.80 2.86
CA ALA A 80 4.35 -13.69 3.47
C ALA A 80 5.21 -12.62 2.78
N LEU A 81 5.24 -12.59 1.44
CA LEU A 81 6.02 -11.60 0.70
C LEU A 81 5.49 -10.18 0.95
N ASP A 82 4.17 -10.00 0.88
CA ASP A 82 3.53 -8.70 1.10
C ASP A 82 3.87 -8.15 2.50
N VAL A 83 3.74 -8.98 3.54
CA VAL A 83 4.08 -8.60 4.93
C VAL A 83 5.57 -8.27 5.06
N THR A 84 6.46 -9.11 4.55
CA THR A 84 7.91 -8.89 4.63
C THR A 84 8.31 -7.58 3.96
N ILE A 85 7.75 -7.27 2.78
CA ILE A 85 8.07 -6.02 2.07
C ILE A 85 7.53 -4.82 2.85
N LEU A 86 6.27 -4.85 3.28
CA LEU A 86 5.65 -3.74 4.02
C LEU A 86 6.41 -3.43 5.31
N LEU A 87 6.70 -4.45 6.12
CA LEU A 87 7.43 -4.27 7.38
C LEU A 87 8.91 -3.94 7.15
N GLY A 88 9.55 -4.56 6.15
CA GLY A 88 10.93 -4.26 5.78
C GLY A 88 11.11 -2.81 5.32
N CYS A 89 10.19 -2.30 4.49
CA CYS A 89 10.17 -0.90 4.10
C CYS A 89 9.90 0.03 5.28
N ALA A 90 8.99 -0.33 6.19
CA ALA A 90 8.75 0.45 7.40
C ALA A 90 10.03 0.57 8.27
N VAL A 91 10.73 -0.54 8.48
CA VAL A 91 12.01 -0.56 9.21
C VAL A 91 13.04 0.32 8.50
N ALA A 92 13.19 0.18 7.17
CA ALA A 92 14.12 0.99 6.38
C ALA A 92 13.82 2.49 6.46
N LEU A 93 12.54 2.88 6.44
CA LEU A 93 12.14 4.29 6.58
C LEU A 93 12.46 4.83 7.97
N VAL A 94 12.21 4.06 9.03
CA VAL A 94 12.54 4.46 10.40
C VAL A 94 14.05 4.58 10.59
N THR A 95 14.85 3.66 10.04
CA THR A 95 16.31 3.75 10.13
C THR A 95 16.86 4.95 9.37
N LEU A 96 16.33 5.22 8.16
CA LEU A 96 16.69 6.42 7.39
C LEU A 96 16.31 7.71 8.12
N ALA A 97 15.12 7.76 8.72
CA ALA A 97 14.67 8.89 9.52
C ALA A 97 15.57 9.16 10.74
N ALA A 98 16.10 8.10 11.36
CA ALA A 98 16.98 8.20 12.53
C ALA A 98 18.39 8.73 12.22
N VAL A 99 18.87 8.57 10.98
CA VAL A 99 20.20 9.07 10.55
C VAL A 99 20.12 10.39 9.81
N LEU A 100 18.91 10.87 9.50
CA LEU A 100 18.72 12.15 8.83
C LEU A 100 19.09 13.28 9.80
N PRO A 101 19.94 14.24 9.39
CA PRO A 101 20.21 15.41 10.20
C PRO A 101 18.92 16.19 10.45
N THR A 102 18.54 16.34 11.71
CA THR A 102 17.50 17.30 12.12
C THR A 102 18.17 18.67 12.18
N ALA A 103 17.73 19.59 11.33
CA ALA A 103 18.27 20.94 11.19
C ALA A 103 18.43 21.67 12.53
#